data_AF-A0AAV7H801-F1
#
_entry.id   AF-A0AAV7H801-F1
#
_cell.length_a   1.000
_cell.length_b   1.000
_cell.length_c   1.000
_cell.angle_alpha   90.00
_cell.angle_beta   90.00
_cell.angle_gamma   90.00
#
_symmetry.space_group_name_H-M   'P 1'
#
loop_
_entity.id
_entity.type
_entity.pdbx_description
1 polymer ?
#
loop_
_entity_poly.entity_id
_entity_poly.type
_entity_poly.pdbx_seq_one_letter_code
_entity_poly.pdbx_strand_id
1 'polypeptide(L)'
;MHLENDEVKEEFVEMHDIQQRMNTNVDEDYMYMKALYYALPMKYVTTVKLQHKLSGEANQNTVKKLLDRMAKDGYIKNTGQKRLGKLVVQSEASNKKLAEVKELLDGKSMEIEIPHQAFEFKAKDDKVQLL
;
A
#
# COMPACT_ATOMS: atom_id res chain seq x y z
N MET A 1 54.68 -17.24 33.85
CA MET A 1 54.28 -16.97 32.46
C MET A 1 53.56 -18.21 31.92
N HIS A 2 52.56 -18.00 31.04
CA HIS A 2 51.59 -18.95 30.44
C HIS A 2 50.27 -19.06 31.24
N LEU A 3 49.35 -18.09 31.12
CA LEU A 3 48.32 -17.83 30.09
C LEU A 3 47.21 -18.89 29.99
N GLU A 4 46.01 -18.42 30.32
CA GLU A 4 44.66 -18.97 30.15
C GLU A 4 44.40 -19.46 28.73
N ASN A 5 43.41 -20.35 28.57
CA ASN A 5 42.36 -20.21 27.57
C ASN A 5 41.11 -20.97 28.03
N ASP A 6 40.12 -20.21 28.49
CA ASP A 6 38.74 -20.64 28.70
C ASP A 6 38.07 -20.83 27.33
N GLU A 7 37.43 -21.98 27.14
CA GLU A 7 36.77 -22.38 25.90
C GLU A 7 35.38 -21.72 25.83
N VAL A 8 35.29 -20.57 25.16
CA VAL A 8 34.01 -19.92 24.83
C VAL A 8 33.26 -20.74 23.78
N LYS A 9 32.19 -21.39 24.22
CA LYS A 9 31.19 -22.02 23.35
C LYS A 9 30.42 -20.95 22.58
N GLU A 10 30.80 -20.73 21.33
CA GLU A 10 30.03 -19.89 20.41
C GLU A 10 28.77 -20.64 19.95
N GLU A 11 27.62 -20.07 20.33
CA GLU A 11 26.29 -20.51 19.92
C GLU A 11 26.06 -20.12 18.45
N PHE A 12 26.05 -21.11 17.57
CA PHE A 12 25.80 -20.94 16.14
C PHE A 12 24.31 -20.64 15.92
N VAL A 13 23.95 -19.36 15.85
CA VAL A 13 22.61 -18.93 15.46
C VAL A 13 22.49 -19.04 13.93
N GLU A 14 21.64 -19.96 13.46
CA GLU A 14 21.41 -20.29 12.05
C GLU A 14 21.09 -19.05 11.18
N MET A 15 22.03 -18.69 10.29
CA MET A 15 21.95 -17.58 9.34
C MET A 15 21.04 -17.83 8.11
N HIS A 16 20.11 -18.78 8.15
CA HIS A 16 19.27 -19.11 6.99
C HIS A 16 17.96 -18.30 6.88
N ASP A 17 17.60 -17.49 7.90
CA ASP A 17 16.30 -16.77 7.92
C ASP A 17 16.39 -15.28 7.47
N ILE A 18 17.59 -14.74 7.27
CA ILE A 18 17.78 -13.31 6.96
C ILE A 18 17.56 -12.99 5.47
N GLN A 19 17.93 -13.91 4.58
CA GLN A 19 17.83 -13.69 3.13
C GLN A 19 16.38 -13.74 2.62
N GLN A 20 15.51 -14.55 3.23
CA GLN A 20 14.07 -14.58 2.88
C GLN A 20 13.33 -13.32 3.33
N ARG A 21 13.71 -12.73 4.48
CA ARG A 21 13.11 -11.46 4.97
C ARG A 21 13.46 -10.25 4.12
N MET A 22 14.62 -10.23 3.46
CA MET A 22 14.99 -9.10 2.60
C MET A 22 14.22 -9.11 1.28
N ASN A 23 13.97 -10.29 0.70
CA ASN A 23 13.28 -10.38 -0.59
C ASN A 23 11.76 -10.17 -0.47
N THR A 24 11.14 -10.63 0.63
CA THR A 24 9.71 -10.39 0.88
C THR A 24 9.39 -8.94 1.23
N ASN A 25 10.34 -8.21 1.81
CA ASN A 25 10.16 -6.83 2.22
C ASN A 25 10.18 -5.87 1.03
N VAL A 26 11.01 -6.12 0.01
CA VAL A 26 11.06 -5.27 -1.19
C VAL A 26 9.72 -5.23 -1.92
N ASP A 27 9.03 -6.38 -2.03
CA ASP A 27 7.69 -6.44 -2.64
C ASP A 27 6.63 -5.75 -1.78
N GLU A 28 6.69 -5.91 -0.46
CA GLU A 28 5.75 -5.26 0.47
C GLU A 28 5.94 -3.74 0.51
N ASP A 29 7.18 -3.26 0.52
CA ASP A 29 7.52 -1.84 0.49
C ASP A 29 7.21 -1.21 -0.87
N TYR A 30 7.48 -1.91 -1.97
CA TYR A 30 7.07 -1.45 -3.30
C TYR A 30 5.54 -1.36 -3.41
N MET A 31 4.81 -2.33 -2.87
CA MET A 31 3.34 -2.29 -2.80
C MET A 31 2.85 -1.13 -1.93
N TYR A 32 3.57 -0.83 -0.84
CA TYR A 32 3.28 0.35 0.00
C TYR A 32 3.50 1.67 -0.75
N MET A 33 4.58 1.78 -1.52
CA MET A 33 4.84 2.93 -2.38
C MET A 33 3.73 3.10 -3.43
N LYS A 34 3.35 2.04 -4.16
CA LYS A 34 2.20 2.10 -5.09
C LYS A 34 0.92 2.55 -4.39
N ALA A 35 0.67 2.02 -3.20
CA ALA A 35 -0.53 2.36 -2.44
C ALA A 35 -0.55 3.83 -2.04
N LEU A 36 0.58 4.40 -1.61
CA LEU A 36 0.71 5.84 -1.31
C LEU A 36 0.49 6.70 -2.55
N TYR A 37 1.08 6.32 -3.68
CA TYR A 37 0.92 7.01 -4.97
C TYR A 37 -0.55 7.18 -5.35
N TYR A 38 -1.36 6.12 -5.17
CA TYR A 38 -2.79 6.18 -5.49
C TYR A 38 -3.63 6.81 -4.39
N ALA A 39 -3.32 6.60 -3.11
CA ALA A 39 -4.15 7.03 -1.99
C ALA A 39 -3.99 8.53 -1.67
N LEU A 40 -2.77 9.07 -1.67
CA LEU A 40 -2.49 10.46 -1.25
C LEU A 40 -3.18 11.55 -2.09
N PRO A 41 -3.34 11.38 -3.42
CA PRO A 41 -4.11 12.32 -4.24
C PRO A 41 -5.62 12.33 -3.95
N MET A 42 -6.14 11.34 -3.21
CA MET A 42 -7.57 11.24 -2.93
C MET A 42 -7.97 12.08 -1.71
N LYS A 43 -9.26 12.41 -1.61
CA LYS A 43 -9.84 12.95 -0.37
C LYS A 43 -10.19 11.84 0.62
N TYR A 44 -10.77 10.75 0.12
CA TYR A 44 -11.12 9.57 0.90
C TYR A 44 -10.68 8.30 0.17
N VAL A 45 -10.27 7.30 0.95
CA VAL A 45 -9.82 6.00 0.45
C VAL A 45 -10.59 4.86 1.14
N THR A 46 -11.06 3.90 0.34
CA THR A 46 -11.67 2.65 0.82
C THR A 46 -10.80 1.48 0.40
N THR A 47 -10.90 0.35 1.12
CA THR A 47 -10.18 -0.89 0.77
C THR A 47 -10.47 -1.30 -0.68
N VAL A 48 -11.74 -1.27 -1.08
CA VAL A 48 -12.15 -1.65 -2.45
C VAL A 48 -11.53 -0.71 -3.49
N LYS A 49 -11.61 0.62 -3.28
CA LYS A 49 -11.09 1.61 -4.23
C LYS A 49 -9.58 1.51 -4.40
N LEU A 50 -8.85 1.31 -3.30
CA LEU A 50 -7.40 1.13 -3.34
C LEU A 50 -7.01 -0.20 -4.00
N GLN A 51 -7.75 -1.28 -3.71
CA GLN A 51 -7.54 -2.58 -4.36
C GLN A 51 -7.66 -2.48 -5.90
N HIS A 52 -8.69 -1.80 -6.41
CA HIS A 52 -8.85 -1.59 -7.85
C HIS A 52 -7.73 -0.75 -8.47
N LYS A 53 -7.17 0.21 -7.72
CA LYS A 53 -6.03 1.02 -8.19
C LYS A 53 -4.72 0.27 -8.22
N LEU A 54 -4.57 -0.74 -7.36
CA LEU A 54 -3.45 -1.67 -7.37
C LEU A 54 -3.67 -2.81 -8.38
N SER A 55 -4.56 -2.65 -9.37
CA SER A 55 -4.89 -3.64 -10.41
C SER A 55 -5.22 -5.05 -9.90
N GLY A 56 -5.64 -5.18 -8.62
CA GLY A 56 -5.86 -6.47 -7.99
C GLY A 56 -4.58 -7.22 -7.57
N GLU A 57 -3.38 -6.64 -7.77
CA GLU A 57 -2.09 -7.20 -7.31
C GLU A 57 -2.06 -7.41 -5.78
N ALA A 58 -2.84 -6.62 -5.04
CA ALA A 58 -3.03 -6.77 -3.61
C ALA A 58 -4.42 -7.35 -3.28
N ASN A 59 -4.45 -8.38 -2.44
CA ASN A 59 -5.71 -8.89 -1.88
C ASN A 59 -6.31 -7.92 -0.84
N GLN A 60 -7.59 -8.09 -0.48
CA GLN A 60 -8.26 -7.20 0.47
C GLN A 60 -7.57 -7.11 1.84
N ASN A 61 -6.98 -8.20 2.33
CA ASN A 61 -6.29 -8.23 3.61
C ASN A 61 -4.98 -7.42 3.55
N THR A 62 -4.22 -7.56 2.47
CA THR A 62 -3.02 -6.76 2.20
C THR A 62 -3.38 -5.29 2.09
N VAL A 63 -4.42 -4.93 1.33
CA VAL A 63 -4.87 -3.54 1.23
C VAL A 63 -5.27 -2.97 2.60
N LYS A 64 -5.92 -3.77 3.45
CA LYS A 64 -6.24 -3.36 4.82
C LYS A 64 -4.98 -3.09 5.64
N LYS A 65 -3.97 -3.96 5.57
CA LYS A 65 -2.66 -3.75 6.22
C LYS A 65 -1.96 -2.47 5.73
N LEU A 66 -2.00 -2.21 4.42
CA LEU A 66 -1.43 -1.00 3.82
C LEU A 66 -2.14 0.25 4.34
N LEU A 67 -3.47 0.26 4.39
CA LEU A 67 -4.24 1.37 4.96
C LEU A 67 -3.94 1.56 6.45
N ASP A 68 -3.79 0.48 7.21
CA ASP A 68 -3.45 0.58 8.63
C ASP A 68 -2.01 1.10 8.83
N ARG A 69 -1.06 0.75 7.96
CA ARG A 69 0.30 1.33 7.92
C ARG A 69 0.24 2.83 7.59
N MET A 70 -0.51 3.24 6.55
CA MET A 70 -0.70 4.66 6.23
C MET A 70 -1.35 5.44 7.37
N ALA A 71 -2.24 4.81 8.14
CA ALA A 71 -2.87 5.45 9.29
C ALA A 71 -1.89 5.64 10.45
N LYS A 72 -1.02 4.64 10.69
CA LYS A 72 0.09 4.75 11.67
C LYS A 72 1.08 5.84 11.29
N ASP A 73 1.39 5.96 10.00
CA ASP A 73 2.29 6.99 9.46
C ASP A 73 1.63 8.38 9.39
N GLY A 74 0.33 8.49 9.69
CA GLY A 74 -0.38 9.76 9.76
C GLY A 74 -0.88 10.30 8.42
N TYR A 75 -0.72 9.55 7.33
CA TYR A 75 -1.19 9.95 5.99
C TYR A 75 -2.71 9.84 5.83
N ILE A 76 -3.36 8.96 6.61
CA ILE A 76 -4.81 8.83 6.60
C ILE A 76 -5.37 8.76 8.02
N LYS A 77 -6.63 9.18 8.17
CA LYS A 77 -7.38 9.16 9.42
C LYS A 77 -8.61 8.27 9.27
N ASN A 78 -8.90 7.48 10.29
CA ASN A 78 -10.13 6.71 10.31
C ASN A 78 -11.31 7.68 10.44
N THR A 79 -12.26 7.63 9.52
CA THR A 79 -13.53 8.34 9.70
C THR A 79 -14.49 7.37 10.38
N GLY A 80 -15.27 7.84 11.34
CA GLY A 80 -16.33 7.03 11.96
C GLY A 80 -17.41 6.59 10.96
N GLN A 81 -17.35 7.05 9.71
CA GLN A 81 -18.33 6.79 8.65
C GLN A 81 -17.82 5.68 7.72
N LYS A 82 -18.24 4.44 8.01
CA LYS A 82 -17.84 3.24 7.24
C LYS A 82 -18.06 3.35 5.72
N ARG A 83 -19.08 4.10 5.29
CA ARG A 83 -19.42 4.29 3.85
C ARG A 83 -18.48 5.25 3.11
N LEU A 84 -17.86 6.18 3.83
CA LEU A 84 -17.01 7.23 3.23
C LEU A 84 -15.55 6.76 3.08
N GLY A 85 -15.10 5.84 3.95
CA GLY A 85 -13.72 5.36 3.99
C GLY A 85 -12.84 6.15 4.93
N LYS A 86 -11.52 5.99 4.81
CA LYS A 86 -10.53 6.73 5.59
C LYS A 86 -10.25 8.07 4.91
N LEU A 87 -10.14 9.15 5.70
CA LEU A 87 -9.85 10.50 5.22
C LEU A 87 -8.34 10.62 4.97
N VAL A 88 -7.95 11.14 3.81
CA VAL A 88 -6.55 11.40 3.51
C VAL A 88 -6.16 12.76 4.11
N VAL A 89 -5.02 12.79 4.81
CA VAL A 89 -4.49 14.00 5.40
C VAL A 89 -3.78 14.80 4.33
N GLN A 90 -4.32 15.97 4.01
CA GLN A 90 -3.72 16.93 3.09
C GLN A 90 -2.80 17.85 3.90
N SER A 91 -1.53 17.47 4.02
CA SER A 91 -0.49 18.23 4.70
C SER A 91 0.72 18.38 3.78
N GLU A 92 1.61 19.31 4.12
CA GLU A 92 2.90 19.46 3.42
C GLU A 92 3.70 18.15 3.44
N ALA A 93 3.70 17.42 4.57
CA ALA A 93 4.35 16.12 4.68
C ALA A 93 3.75 15.06 3.75
N SER A 94 2.42 15.01 3.59
CA SER A 94 1.76 14.12 2.63
C SER A 94 2.12 14.47 1.18
N ASN A 95 2.16 15.76 0.84
CA ASN A 95 2.53 16.22 -0.49
C ASN A 95 3.99 15.91 -0.82
N LYS A 96 4.89 16.12 0.15
CA LYS A 96 6.30 15.75 0.03
C LYS A 96 6.46 14.24 -0.17
N LYS A 97 5.77 13.43 0.64
CA LYS A 97 5.79 11.97 0.49
C LYS A 97 5.27 11.53 -0.88
N LEU A 98 4.21 12.15 -1.39
CA LEU A 98 3.70 11.85 -2.73
C LEU A 98 4.74 12.17 -3.82
N ALA A 99 5.48 13.28 -3.70
CA ALA A 99 6.55 13.61 -4.63
C ALA A 99 7.69 12.59 -4.57
N GLU A 100 8.17 12.22 -3.37
CA GLU A 100 9.18 11.17 -3.19
C GLU A 100 8.77 9.85 -3.85
N VAL A 101 7.54 9.41 -3.61
CA VAL A 101 7.02 8.16 -4.16
C VAL A 101 6.90 8.24 -5.68
N LYS A 102 6.52 9.39 -6.24
CA LYS A 102 6.47 9.58 -7.70
C LYS A 102 7.84 9.38 -8.33
N GLU A 103 8.87 10.03 -7.79
CA GLU A 103 10.24 9.90 -8.29
C GLU A 103 10.75 8.45 -8.20
N LEU A 104 10.48 7.77 -7.08
CA LEU A 104 10.89 6.38 -6.87
C LEU A 104 10.19 5.39 -7.82
N LEU A 105 8.95 5.69 -8.21
CA LEU A 105 8.20 4.86 -9.17
C LEU A 105 8.55 5.20 -10.61
N ASP A 106 8.85 6.46 -10.94
CA ASP A 106 9.23 6.89 -12.29
C ASP A 106 10.64 6.37 -12.67
N GLY A 107 11.58 6.37 -11.73
CA GLY A 107 12.90 5.73 -11.90
C GLY A 107 12.86 4.21 -12.01
N LYS A 108 11.69 3.58 -11.77
CA LYS A 108 11.45 2.14 -11.85
C LYS A 108 10.33 1.89 -12.86
N SER A 109 10.62 2.12 -14.15
CA SER A 109 9.76 2.00 -15.33
C SER A 109 8.47 1.21 -15.05
N MET A 110 7.43 1.96 -14.68
CA MET A 110 6.12 1.40 -14.37
C MET A 110 5.33 1.39 -15.67
N GLU A 111 5.53 0.37 -16.51
CA GLU A 111 4.61 0.09 -17.63
C GLU A 111 3.26 -0.32 -17.04
N ILE A 112 2.44 0.69 -16.71
CA ILE A 112 1.04 0.50 -16.39
C ILE A 112 0.33 0.34 -17.73
N GLU A 113 0.11 -0.90 -18.16
CA GLU A 113 -0.90 -1.17 -19.16
C GLU A 113 -2.26 -0.72 -18.60
N ILE A 114 -2.80 0.35 -19.15
CA ILE A 114 -4.15 0.80 -18.86
C ILE A 114 -5.08 0.02 -19.80
N PRO A 115 -5.81 -1.01 -19.35
CA PRO A 115 -6.90 -1.52 -20.16
C PRO A 115 -7.94 -0.40 -20.30
N HIS A 116 -8.08 0.12 -21.51
CA HIS A 116 -9.18 0.98 -21.95
C HIS A 116 -10.50 0.20 -21.89
N GLN A 117 -11.00 -0.11 -20.69
CA GLN A 117 -12.35 -0.61 -20.54
C GLN A 117 -13.26 0.58 -20.24
N ALA A 118 -13.89 1.10 -21.29
CA ALA A 118 -14.95 2.06 -21.17
C ALA A 118 -16.04 1.49 -20.25
N PHE A 119 -16.28 2.17 -19.12
CA PHE A 119 -17.42 1.88 -18.28
C PHE A 119 -18.70 2.29 -19.03
N GLU A 120 -19.33 1.36 -19.75
CA GLU A 120 -20.69 1.55 -20.25
C GLU A 120 -21.66 1.60 -19.07
N PHE A 121 -22.12 2.81 -18.74
CA PHE A 121 -23.20 3.02 -17.79
C PHE A 121 -24.52 2.60 -18.47
N LYS A 122 -24.94 1.34 -18.28
CA LYS A 122 -26.30 0.92 -18.65
C LYS A 122 -27.29 1.55 -17.68
N ALA A 123 -27.80 2.74 -18.03
CA ALA A 123 -28.99 3.28 -17.40
C ALA A 123 -30.14 2.29 -17.62
N LYS A 124 -30.74 1.82 -16.52
CA LYS A 124 -31.93 0.98 -16.57
C LYS A 124 -33.12 1.93 -16.54
N ASP A 125 -33.79 2.10 -17.67
CA ASP A 125 -35.01 2.90 -17.78
C ASP A 125 -36.10 2.31 -16.87
N ASP A 126 -36.42 2.99 -15.78
CA ASP A 126 -37.62 2.75 -14.99
C ASP A 126 -38.81 3.40 -15.70
N LYS A 127 -39.59 2.61 -16.44
CA LYS A 127 -40.91 3.03 -16.93
C LYS A 127 -41.88 3.06 -15.76
N VAL A 128 -42.09 4.24 -15.20
CA VAL A 128 -43.31 4.58 -14.45
C VAL A 128 -44.52 4.38 -15.37
N GLN A 129 -45.33 3.35 -15.11
CA GLN A 129 -46.68 3.24 -15.68
C GLN A 129 -47.60 4.15 -14.88
N LEU A 130 -48.10 5.21 -15.53
CA LEU A 130 -49.23 6.00 -15.07
C LEU A 130 -50.51 5.22 -15.43
N LEU A 131 -51.31 4.84 -14.44
CA LEU A 131 -52.70 4.43 -14.62
C LEU A 131 -53.61 5.54 -14.11
#